data_AF-A0A969E5R7-F1
#
_entry.id   AF-A0A969E5R7-F1
#
_cell.length_a   1.000
_cell.length_b   1.000
_cell.length_c   1.000
_cell.angle_alpha   90.00
_cell.angle_beta   90.00
_cell.angle_gamma   90.00
#
_symmetry.space_group_name_H-M   'P 1'
#
loop_
_entity.id
_entity.type
_entity.pdbx_description
1 polymer ?
#
loop_
_entity_poly.entity_id
_entity_poly.type
_entity_poly.pdbx_seq_one_letter_code
_entity_poly.pdbx_strand_id
1 'polypeptide(L)'
;TSPRAFRTLKDDIESQKIRYSDNVQPLEYQISAIPFLDDQMKKVNRRQELTEDMYQFLFKEREKTALSVIGQVANSKILEQARDRGIISPKKTQTYLFFLILGLALPMLALYGLDFLNDKVYSRSDVQRYAGIPFLGQIPLSTLPQKLVVGQNDAISEAFRLLRTNLQYLAQGNERKVTLVTSGISGEGKTFIALNWQKRLP
;
A
#
# COMPACT_ATOMS: atom_id res chain seq x y z
N THR A 1 -3.70 -135.64 -33.94
CA THR A 1 -3.31 -134.90 -32.72
C THR A 1 -3.34 -133.40 -33.04
N SER A 2 -4.16 -132.51 -32.52
CA SER A 2 -5.35 -132.50 -31.67
C SER A 2 -6.00 -131.10 -31.88
N PRO A 3 -7.31 -130.98 -32.17
CA PRO A 3 -8.02 -129.70 -32.27
C PRO A 3 -7.97 -128.83 -30.99
N ARG A 4 -7.47 -129.37 -29.88
CA ARG A 4 -7.34 -128.67 -28.59
C ARG A 4 -6.17 -127.68 -28.57
N ALA A 5 -5.07 -127.96 -29.27
CA ALA A 5 -3.89 -127.08 -29.28
C ALA A 5 -4.15 -125.74 -29.98
N PHE A 6 -4.92 -125.75 -31.07
CA PHE A 6 -5.32 -124.52 -31.75
C PHE A 6 -6.31 -123.67 -30.93
N ARG A 7 -7.17 -124.31 -30.10
CA ARG A 7 -8.08 -123.57 -29.20
C ARG A 7 -7.32 -122.90 -28.07
N THR A 8 -6.41 -123.61 -27.41
CA THR A 8 -5.59 -123.02 -26.33
C THR A 8 -4.70 -121.88 -26.80
N LEU A 9 -4.19 -121.97 -28.03
CA LEU A 9 -3.37 -120.91 -28.62
C LEU A 9 -4.22 -119.69 -29.01
N LYS A 10 -5.46 -119.92 -29.47
CA LYS A 10 -6.45 -118.86 -29.70
C LYS A 10 -6.87 -118.16 -28.41
N ASP A 11 -7.11 -118.93 -27.34
CA ASP A 11 -7.49 -118.40 -26.03
C ASP A 11 -6.33 -117.62 -25.39
N ASP A 12 -5.08 -118.05 -25.55
CA ASP A 12 -3.92 -117.30 -25.08
C ASP A 12 -3.76 -115.97 -25.83
N ILE A 13 -3.91 -115.97 -27.16
CA ILE A 13 -3.88 -114.74 -27.98
C ILE A 13 -5.02 -113.79 -27.60
N GLU A 14 -6.24 -114.28 -27.36
CA GLU A 14 -7.35 -113.45 -26.88
C GLU A 14 -7.06 -112.88 -25.50
N SER A 15 -6.52 -113.69 -24.58
CA SER A 15 -6.15 -113.23 -23.25
C SER A 15 -5.01 -112.20 -23.29
N GLN A 16 -4.02 -112.35 -24.19
CA GLN A 16 -3.00 -111.34 -24.43
C GLN A 16 -3.63 -110.06 -24.97
N LYS A 17 -4.55 -110.16 -25.94
CA LYS A 17 -5.25 -109.01 -26.50
C LYS A 17 -6.05 -108.26 -25.43
N ILE A 18 -6.74 -108.96 -24.53
CA ILE A 18 -7.45 -108.36 -23.40
C ILE A 18 -6.47 -107.68 -22.44
N ARG A 19 -5.36 -108.34 -22.06
CA ARG A 19 -4.31 -107.73 -21.22
C ARG A 19 -3.70 -106.48 -21.85
N TYR A 20 -3.45 -106.49 -23.16
CA TYR A 20 -2.96 -105.32 -23.87
C TYR A 20 -4.02 -104.21 -23.90
N SER A 21 -5.29 -104.54 -24.15
CA SER A 21 -6.38 -103.58 -24.11
C SER A 21 -6.56 -102.95 -22.71
N ASP A 22 -6.52 -103.77 -21.66
CA ASP A 22 -6.64 -103.34 -20.26
C ASP A 22 -5.47 -102.44 -19.82
N ASN A 23 -4.27 -102.68 -20.36
CA ASN A 23 -3.10 -101.83 -20.11
C ASN A 23 -3.11 -100.53 -20.92
N VAL A 24 -3.77 -100.50 -22.08
CA VAL A 24 -3.85 -99.30 -22.95
C VAL A 24 -4.90 -98.32 -22.44
N GLN A 25 -6.03 -98.78 -21.89
CA GLN A 25 -7.07 -97.90 -21.35
C GLN A 25 -6.60 -96.87 -20.29
N PRO A 26 -5.82 -97.24 -19.25
CA PRO A 26 -5.32 -96.26 -18.29
C PRO A 26 -4.30 -95.30 -18.90
N LEU A 27 -3.54 -95.74 -19.92
CA LEU A 27 -2.63 -94.88 -20.68
C LEU A 27 -3.41 -93.87 -21.53
N GLU A 28 -4.47 -94.30 -22.20
CA GLU A 28 -5.37 -93.45 -22.99
C GLU A 28 -5.98 -92.33 -22.11
N TYR A 29 -6.38 -92.68 -20.88
CA TYR A 29 -6.88 -91.72 -19.90
C TYR A 29 -5.81 -90.71 -19.47
N GLN A 30 -4.58 -91.16 -19.16
CA GLN A 30 -3.47 -90.27 -18.82
C GLN A 30 -3.09 -89.33 -19.97
N ILE A 31 -3.07 -89.84 -21.21
CA ILE A 31 -2.79 -89.04 -22.41
C ILE A 31 -3.89 -88.00 -22.64
N SER A 32 -5.16 -88.38 -22.42
CA SER A 32 -6.29 -87.45 -22.52
C SER A 32 -6.26 -86.32 -21.48
N ALA A 33 -5.55 -86.50 -20.36
CA ALA A 33 -5.38 -85.49 -19.32
C ALA A 33 -4.18 -84.54 -19.55
N ILE A 34 -3.25 -84.86 -20.46
CA ILE A 34 -2.08 -84.02 -20.78
C ILE A 34 -2.49 -82.63 -21.32
N PRO A 35 -3.45 -82.48 -22.25
CA PRO A 35 -3.87 -81.17 -22.74
C PRO A 35 -4.45 -80.28 -21.64
N PHE A 36 -5.16 -80.86 -20.67
CA PHE A 36 -5.69 -80.15 -19.52
C PHE A 36 -4.57 -79.67 -18.60
N LEU A 37 -3.56 -80.52 -18.34
CA LEU A 37 -2.40 -80.15 -17.54
C LEU A 37 -1.58 -79.04 -18.22
N ASP A 38 -1.37 -79.11 -19.55
CA ASP A 38 -0.68 -78.08 -20.32
C ASP A 38 -1.42 -76.73 -20.30
N ASP A 39 -2.75 -76.73 -20.44
CA ASP A 39 -3.57 -75.52 -20.31
C ASP A 39 -3.47 -74.90 -18.90
N GLN A 40 -3.52 -75.73 -17.84
CA GLN A 40 -3.35 -75.26 -16.47
C GLN A 40 -1.94 -74.69 -16.24
N MET A 41 -0.89 -75.36 -16.74
CA MET A 41 0.48 -74.87 -16.65
C MET A 41 0.65 -73.54 -17.39
N LYS A 42 0.06 -73.38 -18.58
CA LYS A 42 0.04 -72.11 -19.31
C LYS A 42 -0.67 -71.00 -18.54
N LYS A 43 -1.79 -71.31 -17.88
CA LYS A 43 -2.51 -70.36 -17.03
C LYS A 43 -1.67 -69.94 -15.82
N VAL A 44 -0.98 -70.88 -15.18
CA VAL A 44 -0.08 -70.60 -14.05
C VAL A 44 1.11 -69.75 -14.50
N ASN A 45 1.77 -70.12 -15.60
CA ASN A 45 2.90 -69.35 -16.16
C ASN A 45 2.48 -67.93 -16.52
N ARG A 46 1.32 -67.76 -17.18
CA ARG A 46 0.79 -66.42 -17.49
C ARG A 46 0.48 -65.60 -16.23
N ARG A 47 -0.01 -66.23 -15.15
CA ARG A 47 -0.22 -65.56 -13.87
C ARG A 47 1.09 -65.14 -13.21
N GLN A 48 2.12 -65.98 -13.30
CA GLN A 48 3.46 -65.66 -12.79
C GLN A 48 4.06 -64.49 -13.56
N GLU A 49 4.02 -64.53 -14.89
CA GLU A 49 4.50 -63.46 -15.77
C GLU A 49 3.79 -62.13 -15.49
N LEU A 50 2.45 -62.13 -15.43
CA LEU A 50 1.67 -60.93 -15.08
C LEU A 50 2.00 -60.37 -13.69
N THR A 51 2.28 -61.27 -12.75
CA THR A 51 2.62 -60.89 -11.38
C THR A 51 4.01 -60.27 -11.35
N GLU A 52 4.99 -60.87 -12.02
CA GLU A 52 6.33 -60.33 -12.16
C GLU A 52 6.32 -58.95 -12.84
N ASP A 53 5.59 -58.81 -13.94
CA ASP A 53 5.44 -57.53 -14.65
C ASP A 53 4.80 -56.46 -13.75
N MET A 54 3.77 -56.82 -12.99
CA MET A 54 3.12 -55.92 -12.04
C MET A 54 4.10 -55.50 -10.93
N TYR A 55 4.90 -56.42 -10.40
CA TYR A 55 5.94 -56.11 -9.40
C TYR A 55 6.98 -55.16 -9.98
N GLN A 56 7.48 -55.42 -11.19
CA GLN A 56 8.44 -54.55 -11.86
C GLN A 56 7.84 -53.15 -12.12
N PHE A 57 6.58 -53.09 -12.55
CA PHE A 57 5.87 -51.84 -12.77
C PHE A 57 5.73 -51.03 -11.47
N LEU A 58 5.23 -51.64 -10.39
CA LEU A 58 5.09 -50.99 -9.09
C LEU A 58 6.43 -50.54 -8.51
N PHE A 59 7.49 -51.34 -8.70
CA PHE A 59 8.84 -50.98 -8.29
C PHE A 59 9.34 -49.73 -9.04
N LYS A 60 9.21 -49.71 -10.37
CA LYS A 60 9.57 -48.56 -11.21
C LYS A 60 8.76 -47.31 -10.84
N GLU A 61 7.46 -47.46 -10.63
CA GLU A 61 6.60 -46.32 -10.29
C GLU A 61 6.92 -45.78 -8.89
N ARG A 62 7.29 -46.65 -7.94
CA ARG A 62 7.78 -46.25 -6.61
C ARG A 62 9.09 -45.48 -6.72
N GLU A 63 10.07 -45.97 -7.49
CA GLU A 63 11.34 -45.25 -7.69
C GLU A 63 11.11 -43.90 -8.37
N LYS A 64 10.27 -43.87 -9.42
CA LYS A 64 9.90 -42.63 -10.10
C LYS A 64 9.18 -41.65 -9.18
N THR A 65 8.29 -42.12 -8.30
CA THR A 65 7.62 -41.29 -7.31
C THR A 65 8.61 -40.77 -6.27
N ALA A 66 9.53 -41.60 -5.78
CA ALA A 66 10.59 -41.17 -4.88
C ALA A 66 11.49 -40.11 -5.52
N LEU A 67 11.86 -40.28 -6.79
CA LEU A 67 12.58 -39.27 -7.57
C LEU A 67 11.74 -38.02 -7.84
N SER A 68 10.42 -38.15 -8.03
CA SER A 68 9.52 -37.01 -8.20
C SER A 68 9.34 -36.23 -6.90
N VAL A 69 9.35 -36.88 -5.73
CA VAL A 69 9.35 -36.19 -4.42
C VAL A 69 10.66 -35.41 -4.26
N ILE A 70 11.79 -35.98 -4.70
CA ILE A 70 13.09 -35.28 -4.73
C ILE A 70 13.11 -34.16 -5.80
N GLY A 71 12.42 -34.34 -6.94
CA GLY A 71 12.35 -33.38 -8.04
C GLY A 71 11.31 -32.26 -7.85
N GLN A 72 10.31 -32.47 -6.97
CA GLN A 72 9.37 -31.42 -6.53
C GLN A 72 10.02 -30.43 -5.56
N VAL A 73 11.11 -30.83 -4.89
CA VAL A 73 12.05 -29.85 -4.38
C VAL A 73 12.67 -29.25 -5.62
N ALA A 74 12.11 -28.12 -6.08
CA ALA A 74 12.64 -27.37 -7.20
C ALA A 74 14.16 -27.36 -7.04
N ASN A 75 14.89 -27.87 -8.05
CA ASN A 75 16.34 -27.73 -8.17
C ASN A 75 16.66 -26.24 -8.33
N SER A 76 16.39 -25.49 -7.27
CA SER A 76 16.75 -24.10 -7.07
C SER A 76 18.14 -24.16 -6.47
N LYS A 77 19.09 -24.58 -7.30
CA LYS A 77 20.47 -24.20 -7.04
C LYS A 77 20.49 -22.69 -7.23
N ILE A 78 20.66 -21.95 -6.13
CA ILE A 78 20.82 -20.50 -6.16
C ILE A 78 22.05 -20.22 -7.03
N LEU A 79 21.85 -19.96 -8.31
CA LEU A 79 22.91 -19.54 -9.24
C LEU A 79 23.43 -18.16 -8.83
N GLU A 80 22.56 -17.34 -8.25
CA GLU A 80 22.87 -16.01 -7.74
C GLU A 80 21.93 -15.69 -6.58
N GLN A 81 22.46 -15.22 -5.45
CA GLN A 81 21.63 -14.75 -4.33
C GLN A 81 20.74 -13.60 -4.80
N ALA A 82 19.49 -13.56 -4.35
CA ALA A 82 18.58 -12.46 -4.66
C ALA A 82 19.23 -11.15 -4.18
N ARG A 83 19.64 -10.30 -5.12
CA ARG A 83 20.10 -8.95 -4.80
C ARG A 83 18.90 -8.17 -4.31
N ASP A 84 18.89 -7.86 -3.02
CA ASP A 84 18.00 -6.85 -2.46
C ASP A 84 18.27 -5.53 -3.19
N ARG A 85 17.33 -5.13 -4.06
CA ARG A 85 17.38 -3.84 -4.78
C ARG A 85 16.98 -2.67 -3.87
N GLY A 86 16.78 -2.94 -2.58
CA GLY A 86 16.32 -1.99 -1.60
C GLY A 86 14.84 -1.64 -1.81
N ILE A 87 14.35 -0.77 -0.93
CA ILE A 87 12.99 -0.25 -0.97
C ILE A 87 12.87 0.75 -2.13
N ILE A 88 12.34 0.30 -3.27
CA ILE A 88 12.08 1.14 -4.46
C ILE A 88 11.01 2.22 -4.23
N SER A 89 10.14 2.03 -3.23
CA SER A 89 9.10 2.98 -2.81
C SER A 89 8.66 2.68 -1.36
N PRO A 90 8.37 3.69 -0.50
CA PRO A 90 8.42 5.12 -0.76
C PRO A 90 9.82 5.72 -0.53
N LYS A 91 10.15 6.75 -1.31
CA LYS A 91 11.37 7.56 -1.11
C LYS A 91 11.21 8.42 0.14
N LYS A 92 11.49 7.82 1.31
CA LYS A 92 11.28 8.42 2.64
C LYS A 92 11.74 9.87 2.72
N THR A 93 12.94 10.19 2.22
CA THR A 93 13.48 11.55 2.21
C THR A 93 12.61 12.55 1.44
N GLN A 94 12.10 12.17 0.27
CA GLN A 94 11.23 13.04 -0.53
C GLN A 94 9.87 13.23 0.16
N THR A 95 9.33 12.17 0.76
CA THR A 95 8.08 12.24 1.51
C THR A 95 8.22 13.15 2.73
N TYR A 96 9.26 12.99 3.56
CA TYR A 96 9.50 13.86 4.70
C TYR A 96 9.73 15.31 4.29
N LEU A 97 10.49 15.56 3.22
CA LEU A 97 10.73 16.92 2.71
C LEU A 97 9.43 17.58 2.23
N PHE A 98 8.57 16.83 1.54
CA PHE A 98 7.27 17.32 1.10
C PHE A 98 6.40 17.72 2.29
N PHE A 99 6.26 16.85 3.30
CA PHE A 99 5.47 17.15 4.50
C PHE A 99 6.06 18.29 5.34
N LEU A 100 7.38 18.45 5.39
CA LEU A 100 8.03 19.57 6.06
C LEU A 100 7.70 20.90 5.37
N ILE A 101 7.77 20.95 4.04
CA ILE A 101 7.41 22.14 3.26
C ILE A 101 5.92 22.44 3.44
N LEU A 102 5.07 21.42 3.33
CA LEU A 102 3.62 21.58 3.44
C LEU A 102 3.20 22.04 4.85
N GLY A 103 3.86 21.50 5.89
CA GLY A 103 3.66 21.89 7.29
C GLY A 103 4.08 23.34 7.60
N LEU A 104 5.04 23.91 6.87
CA LEU A 104 5.41 25.33 6.99
C LEU A 104 4.56 26.24 6.08
N ALA A 105 4.19 25.75 4.90
CA ALA A 105 3.40 26.50 3.94
C ALA A 105 1.97 26.74 4.43
N LEU A 106 1.32 25.74 5.03
CA LEU A 106 -0.04 25.85 5.56
C LEU A 106 -0.25 26.98 6.58
N PRO A 107 0.54 27.08 7.67
CA PRO A 107 0.35 28.15 8.65
C PRO A 107 0.68 29.52 8.06
N MET A 108 1.67 29.64 7.17
CA MET A 108 1.91 30.90 6.44
C MET A 108 0.69 31.29 5.60
N LEU A 109 0.16 30.36 4.79
CA LEU A 109 -1.05 30.59 4.00
C LEU A 109 -2.25 30.97 4.86
N ALA A 110 -2.42 30.32 6.01
CA ALA A 110 -3.49 30.64 6.95
C ALA A 110 -3.33 32.05 7.52
N LEU A 111 -2.14 32.46 7.94
CA LEU A 111 -1.88 33.82 8.44
C LEU A 111 -2.15 34.87 7.35
N TYR A 112 -1.58 34.69 6.16
CA TYR A 112 -1.81 35.60 5.03
C TYR A 112 -3.29 35.63 4.60
N GLY A 113 -3.98 34.49 4.64
CA GLY A 113 -5.41 34.41 4.32
C GLY A 113 -6.28 35.13 5.36
N LEU A 114 -5.95 35.00 6.64
CA LEU A 114 -6.62 35.73 7.71
C LEU A 114 -6.37 37.24 7.61
N ASP A 115 -5.13 37.65 7.30
CA ASP A 115 -4.78 39.05 7.09
C ASP A 115 -5.45 39.64 5.83
N PHE A 116 -5.59 38.84 4.76
CA PHE A 116 -6.31 39.26 3.56
C PHE A 116 -7.80 39.52 3.83
N LEU A 117 -8.41 38.75 4.73
CA LEU A 117 -9.81 38.93 5.14
C LEU A 117 -9.98 40.00 6.24
N ASN A 118 -8.89 40.61 6.69
CA ASN A 118 -8.90 41.59 7.76
C ASN A 118 -8.95 43.01 7.19
N ASP A 119 -10.13 43.64 7.23
CA ASP A 119 -10.35 45.02 6.74
C ASP A 119 -9.85 46.11 7.71
N LYS A 120 -8.98 45.76 8.67
CA LYS A 120 -8.43 46.74 9.62
C LYS A 120 -7.26 47.51 9.01
N VAL A 121 -7.24 48.81 9.29
CA VAL A 121 -6.17 49.74 8.88
C VAL A 121 -5.04 49.67 9.92
N TYR A 122 -3.87 49.16 9.52
CA TYR A 122 -2.70 49.05 10.41
C TYR A 122 -1.58 50.01 10.01
N SER A 123 -1.44 50.29 8.71
CA SER A 123 -0.34 51.07 8.17
C SER A 123 -0.82 52.39 7.57
N ARG A 124 0.10 53.36 7.50
CA ARG A 124 -0.10 54.64 6.81
C ARG A 124 -0.46 54.43 5.33
N SER A 125 0.10 53.39 4.72
CA SER A 125 -0.20 52.97 3.34
C SER A 125 -1.66 52.58 3.15
N ASP A 126 -2.29 52.02 4.19
CA ASP A 126 -3.66 51.54 4.12
C ASP A 126 -4.63 52.72 4.07
N VAL A 127 -4.38 53.78 4.85
CA VAL A 127 -5.17 55.03 4.81
C VAL A 127 -5.14 55.65 3.42
N GLN A 128 -3.96 55.74 2.80
CA GLN A 128 -3.82 56.31 1.47
C GLN A 128 -4.48 55.42 0.39
N ARG A 129 -4.36 54.10 0.52
CA ARG A 129 -4.91 53.12 -0.43
C ARG A 129 -6.44 53.04 -0.36
N TYR A 130 -7.03 53.07 0.83
CA TYR A 130 -8.48 52.92 1.02
C TYR A 130 -9.24 54.24 0.95
N ALA A 131 -8.71 55.32 1.54
CA ALA A 131 -9.44 56.58 1.67
C ALA A 131 -8.99 57.66 0.68
N GLY A 132 -7.83 57.51 0.01
CA GLY A 132 -7.35 58.47 -0.99
C GLY A 132 -7.02 59.86 -0.42
N ILE A 133 -7.00 60.00 0.90
CA ILE A 133 -6.76 61.27 1.61
C ILE A 133 -5.31 61.36 2.09
N PRO A 134 -4.73 62.57 2.17
CA PRO A 134 -3.40 62.77 2.70
C PRO A 134 -3.34 62.39 4.18
N PHE A 135 -2.33 61.60 4.54
CA PHE A 135 -2.11 61.19 5.92
C PHE A 135 -1.59 62.38 6.77
N LEU A 136 -2.36 62.76 7.79
CA LEU A 136 -2.07 63.93 8.63
C LEU A 136 -1.10 63.65 9.78
N GLY A 137 -1.07 62.42 10.31
CA GLY A 137 -0.24 62.02 11.44
C GLY A 137 -0.83 60.86 12.24
N GLN A 138 0.00 60.24 13.08
CA GLN A 138 -0.44 59.25 14.07
C GLN A 138 -0.22 59.81 15.48
N ILE A 139 -1.16 59.54 16.38
CA ILE A 139 -1.02 59.89 17.80
C ILE A 139 -0.82 58.58 18.56
N PRO A 140 0.31 58.40 19.28
CA PRO A 140 0.54 57.19 20.04
C PRO A 140 -0.45 57.08 21.20
N LEU A 141 -0.85 55.85 21.53
CA LEU A 141 -1.73 55.59 22.66
C LEU A 141 -1.00 55.90 23.98
N SER A 142 -1.59 56.75 24.81
CA SER A 142 -1.11 57.00 26.17
C SER A 142 -1.55 55.88 27.10
N THR A 143 -0.62 55.28 27.84
CA THR A 143 -0.92 54.35 28.94
C THR A 143 -1.41 55.07 30.20
N LEU A 144 -1.26 56.40 30.26
CA LEU A 144 -1.69 57.22 31.39
C LEU A 144 -3.21 57.47 31.33
N PRO A 145 -3.95 57.33 32.45
CA PRO A 145 -5.40 57.51 32.51
C PRO A 145 -5.87 58.97 32.39
N GLN A 146 -4.96 59.91 32.12
CA GLN A 146 -5.28 61.34 32.06
C GLN A 146 -5.87 61.69 30.69
N LYS A 147 -7.02 62.38 30.68
CA LYS A 147 -7.66 62.89 29.44
C LYS A 147 -6.86 64.03 28.78
N LEU A 148 -5.89 64.58 29.49
CA LEU A 148 -5.02 65.68 29.05
C LEU A 148 -3.57 65.20 29.21
N VAL A 149 -2.96 64.70 28.14
CA VAL A 149 -1.63 64.04 28.20
C VAL A 149 -0.53 64.94 27.66
N VAL A 150 -0.88 66.14 27.19
CA VAL A 150 0.09 67.04 26.57
C VAL A 150 0.80 67.88 27.64
N GLY A 151 1.94 67.36 28.11
CA GLY A 151 2.95 68.02 28.96
C GLY A 151 4.17 68.52 28.16
N GLN A 152 5.12 69.17 28.84
CA GLN A 152 6.41 69.58 28.24
C GLN A 152 7.31 68.34 28.12
N ASN A 153 7.63 67.91 26.89
CA ASN A 153 8.54 66.79 26.52
C ASN A 153 8.00 65.35 26.45
N ASP A 154 6.72 65.15 26.16
CA ASP A 154 6.20 63.81 25.83
C ASP A 154 6.06 63.59 24.32
N ALA A 155 6.27 62.34 23.87
CA ALA A 155 6.12 61.92 22.47
C ALA A 155 4.73 62.24 21.88
N ILE A 156 3.71 62.32 22.73
CA ILE A 156 2.35 62.72 22.37
C ILE A 156 2.28 64.21 22.03
N SER A 157 2.99 65.06 22.78
CA SER A 157 3.06 66.50 22.51
C SER A 157 3.72 66.79 21.16
N GLU A 158 4.76 66.03 20.80
CA GLU A 158 5.36 66.16 19.47
C GLU A 158 4.45 65.63 18.34
N ALA A 159 3.71 64.55 18.58
CA ALA A 159 2.70 64.08 17.62
C ALA A 159 1.62 65.15 17.34
N PHE A 160 1.14 65.84 18.39
CA PHE A 160 0.19 66.95 18.23
C PHE A 160 0.83 68.19 17.57
N ARG A 161 2.10 68.50 17.87
CA ARG A 161 2.85 69.59 17.22
C ARG A 161 3.02 69.35 15.72
N LEU A 162 3.39 68.12 15.33
CA LEU A 162 3.49 67.71 13.92
C LEU A 162 2.15 67.78 13.20
N LEU A 163 1.08 67.25 13.83
CA LEU A 163 -0.26 67.38 13.30
C LEU A 163 -0.57 68.87 13.03
N ARG A 164 -0.11 69.79 13.92
CA ARG A 164 -0.35 71.25 13.87
C ARG A 164 0.27 71.90 12.69
N THR A 165 1.53 71.61 12.48
CA THR A 165 2.25 72.05 11.30
C THR A 165 1.56 71.55 10.03
N ASN A 166 1.14 70.28 9.98
CA ASN A 166 0.49 69.70 8.80
C ASN A 166 -0.87 70.33 8.47
N LEU A 167 -1.76 70.54 9.46
CA LEU A 167 -3.03 71.22 9.20
C LEU A 167 -2.84 72.71 8.88
N GLN A 168 -1.85 73.38 9.50
CA GLN A 168 -1.53 74.77 9.16
C GLN A 168 -1.07 74.90 7.71
N TYR A 169 -0.26 73.95 7.23
CA TYR A 169 0.17 73.85 5.85
C TYR A 169 -1.01 73.67 4.89
N LEU A 170 -1.90 72.71 5.17
CA LEU A 170 -3.09 72.47 4.34
C LEU A 170 -4.08 73.65 4.35
N ALA A 171 -4.10 74.43 5.42
CA ALA A 171 -4.96 75.60 5.55
C ALA A 171 -4.29 76.91 5.10
N GLN A 172 -3.10 76.90 4.48
CA GLN A 172 -2.49 78.12 3.94
C GLN A 172 -3.40 78.73 2.86
N GLY A 173 -3.55 80.06 2.88
CA GLY A 173 -4.39 80.80 1.93
C GLY A 173 -5.84 81.08 2.36
N ASN A 174 -6.34 80.47 3.45
CA ASN A 174 -7.69 80.75 3.97
C ASN A 174 -7.66 81.68 5.19
N GLU A 175 -8.36 82.82 5.13
CA GLU A 175 -8.43 83.83 6.21
C GLU A 175 -9.36 83.41 7.37
N ARG A 176 -10.35 82.55 7.11
CA ARG A 176 -11.24 81.96 8.14
C ARG A 176 -11.12 80.45 8.11
N LYS A 177 -10.62 79.86 9.19
CA LYS A 177 -10.33 78.42 9.30
C LYS A 177 -11.28 77.77 10.30
N VAL A 178 -12.23 76.99 9.80
CA VAL A 178 -13.10 76.12 10.61
C VAL A 178 -12.72 74.68 10.29
N THR A 179 -12.26 73.93 11.29
CA THR A 179 -11.86 72.53 11.14
C THR A 179 -12.86 71.65 11.89
N LEU A 180 -13.52 70.74 11.17
CA LEU A 180 -14.38 69.71 11.77
C LEU A 180 -13.56 68.46 12.07
N VAL A 181 -13.62 67.98 13.31
CA VAL A 181 -13.04 66.69 13.72
C VAL A 181 -14.16 65.67 13.84
N THR A 182 -14.17 64.66 12.98
CA THR A 182 -15.14 63.57 12.98
C THR A 182 -14.44 62.21 12.94
N SER A 183 -15.16 61.15 13.29
CA SER A 183 -14.64 59.79 13.37
C SER A 183 -15.72 58.81 12.90
N GLY A 184 -15.31 57.64 12.39
CA GLY A 184 -16.25 56.66 11.83
C GLY A 184 -17.04 55.93 12.92
N ILE A 185 -16.46 55.79 14.11
CA ILE A 185 -17.04 55.01 15.22
C ILE A 185 -16.97 55.81 16.52
N SER A 186 -17.89 55.53 17.45
CA SER A 186 -17.83 56.10 18.80
C SER A 186 -16.64 55.51 19.58
N GLY A 187 -15.93 56.35 20.34
CA GLY A 187 -14.79 55.91 21.16
C GLY A 187 -13.40 56.05 20.53
N GLU A 188 -13.26 56.43 19.26
CA GLU A 188 -11.97 56.58 18.56
C GLU A 188 -11.10 57.77 19.01
N GLY A 189 -11.49 58.50 20.07
CA GLY A 189 -10.70 59.58 20.61
C GLY A 189 -10.88 60.96 19.95
N LYS A 190 -11.92 61.17 19.11
CA LYS A 190 -12.23 62.48 18.50
C LYS A 190 -12.23 63.66 19.49
N THR A 191 -12.84 63.50 20.67
CA THR A 191 -12.85 64.53 21.73
C THR A 191 -11.46 64.76 22.30
N PHE A 192 -10.67 63.69 22.48
CA PHE A 192 -9.29 63.80 22.96
C PHE A 192 -8.42 64.56 21.95
N ILE A 193 -8.53 64.25 20.66
CA ILE A 193 -7.80 64.94 19.59
C ILE A 193 -8.19 66.42 19.56
N ALA A 194 -9.50 66.73 19.56
CA ALA A 194 -9.98 68.11 19.50
C ALA A 194 -9.50 68.98 20.68
N LEU A 195 -9.53 68.43 21.90
CA LEU A 195 -9.09 69.14 23.11
C LEU A 195 -7.57 69.39 23.14
N ASN A 196 -6.77 68.37 22.82
CA ASN A 196 -5.32 68.44 22.95
C ASN A 196 -4.67 69.20 21.80
N TRP A 197 -5.28 69.16 20.61
CA TRP A 197 -4.85 69.94 19.46
C TRP A 197 -4.83 71.46 19.69
N GLN A 198 -5.92 71.97 20.29
CA GLN A 198 -6.14 73.41 20.42
C GLN A 198 -5.26 74.03 21.50
N LYS A 199 -4.77 73.21 22.43
CA LYS A 199 -3.92 73.65 23.54
C LYS A 199 -2.64 74.26 22.97
N ARG A 200 -2.46 75.55 23.23
CA ARG A 200 -1.21 76.26 22.92
C ARG A 200 -0.13 75.72 23.85
N LEU A 201 0.69 74.82 23.32
CA LEU A 201 1.90 74.36 23.98
C LEU A 201 2.88 75.55 24.07
N PRO A 202 3.49 75.78 25.25
CA PRO A 202 4.54 76.79 25.40
C PRO A 202 5.74 76.50 24.50
#